data_AF-A0A7V2XHY5-F1
#
_entry.id   AF-A0A7V2XHY5-F1
#
_cell.length_a   1.000
_cell.length_b   1.000
_cell.length_c   1.000
_cell.angle_alpha   90.00
_cell.angle_beta   90.00
_cell.angle_gamma   90.00
#
_symmetry.space_group_name_H-M   'P 1'
#
loop_
_entity.id
_entity.type
_entity.pdbx_description
1 polymer ?
#
loop_
_entity_poly.entity_id
_entity_poly.type
_entity_poly.pdbx_seq_one_letter_code
_entity_poly.pdbx_strand_id
1 'polypeptide(L)'
;MKRASIIALISILFLLAAGCGTPLDRAEDVYSVEESTGRKSYLIIGTAYLKGQATADQMAKARSLYDAYFEAQRRAHEDLTAARTEGDTALDAPGRRERLAVNAAVVTRCAVELAALAKEVTK
;
A
#
# COMPACT_ATOMS: atom_id res chain seq x y z
N MET A 1 4.49 -15.57 21.85
CA MET A 1 5.83 -15.39 21.24
C MET A 1 6.02 -16.01 19.84
N LYS A 2 5.02 -16.62 19.18
CA LYS A 2 5.21 -17.25 17.84
C LYS A 2 4.75 -16.42 16.64
N ARG A 3 3.92 -15.38 16.83
CA ARG A 3 3.34 -14.58 15.73
C ARG A 3 4.29 -13.48 15.23
N ALA A 4 5.07 -12.86 16.11
CA ALA A 4 6.03 -11.81 15.75
C ALA A 4 7.18 -12.34 14.87
N SER A 5 7.63 -13.57 15.12
CA SER A 5 8.72 -14.20 14.35
C SER A 5 8.32 -14.53 12.91
N ILE A 6 7.04 -14.80 12.63
CA ILE A 6 6.56 -15.11 11.27
C ILE A 6 6.45 -13.84 10.43
N ILE A 7 5.99 -12.73 11.03
CA ILE A 7 5.91 -11.44 10.34
C ILE A 7 7.32 -10.97 9.96
N ALA A 8 8.28 -11.06 10.89
CA ALA A 8 9.68 -10.72 10.61
C ALA A 8 10.30 -11.61 9.53
N LEU A 9 9.99 -12.92 9.52
CA LEU A 9 10.52 -13.85 8.52
C LEU A 9 9.94 -13.59 7.12
N ILE A 10 8.65 -13.23 7.03
CA ILE A 10 8.00 -12.86 5.75
C ILE A 10 8.55 -11.53 5.24
N SER A 11 8.79 -10.55 6.11
CA SER A 11 9.46 -9.29 5.75
C SER A 11 10.87 -9.52 5.20
N ILE A 12 11.63 -10.45 5.80
CA ILE A 12 12.99 -10.79 5.38
C ILE A 12 12.99 -11.62 4.08
N LEU A 13 12.02 -12.52 3.89
CA LEU A 13 11.87 -13.30 2.66
C LEU A 13 11.41 -12.44 1.46
N PHE A 14 10.56 -11.43 1.68
CA PHE A 14 10.22 -10.44 0.64
C PHE A 14 11.42 -9.59 0.22
N LEU A 15 12.39 -9.36 1.12
CA LEU A 15 13.62 -8.62 0.83
C LEU A 15 14.64 -9.42 0.00
N LEU A 16 14.53 -10.75 -0.05
CA LEU A 16 15.56 -11.63 -0.64
C LEU A 16 15.19 -12.27 -1.98
N ALA A 17 13.93 -12.20 -2.41
CA ALA A 17 13.45 -12.90 -3.59
C ALA A 17 12.95 -11.95 -4.69
N ALA A 18 13.85 -11.21 -5.35
CA ALA A 18 13.87 -10.93 -6.81
C ALA A 18 14.73 -9.69 -7.14
N GLY A 19 15.63 -9.82 -8.13
CA GLY A 19 16.16 -8.70 -8.92
C GLY A 19 17.50 -8.07 -8.48
N CYS A 20 18.42 -7.96 -9.44
CA CYS A 20 19.52 -6.98 -9.40
C CYS A 20 18.91 -5.58 -9.54
N GLY A 21 18.59 -4.95 -8.41
CA GLY A 21 18.13 -3.57 -8.33
C GLY A 21 18.74 -2.91 -7.10
N THR A 22 18.92 -1.60 -7.17
CA THR A 22 19.35 -0.80 -6.02
C THR A 22 18.32 -0.92 -4.88
N PRO A 23 18.71 -0.63 -3.62
CA PRO A 23 17.74 -0.55 -2.52
C PRO A 23 16.57 0.40 -2.80
N LEU A 24 16.79 1.42 -3.65
CA LEU A 24 15.77 2.34 -4.12
C LEU A 24 14.79 1.68 -5.10
N ASP A 25 15.29 0.94 -6.09
CA ASP A 25 14.44 0.21 -7.05
C ASP A 25 13.51 -0.78 -6.33
N ARG A 26 14.02 -1.48 -5.31
CA ARG A 26 13.20 -2.40 -4.50
C ARG A 26 12.12 -1.68 -3.70
N ALA A 27 12.43 -0.50 -3.18
CA ALA A 27 11.46 0.29 -2.43
C ALA A 27 10.34 0.80 -3.36
N GLU A 28 10.68 1.20 -4.59
CA GLU A 28 9.70 1.59 -5.62
C GLU A 28 8.79 0.43 -6.05
N ASP A 29 9.34 -0.77 -6.24
CA ASP A 29 8.57 -1.96 -6.64
C ASP A 29 7.46 -2.34 -5.65
N VAL A 30 7.70 -2.19 -4.35
CA VAL A 30 6.70 -2.46 -3.29
C VAL A 30 5.46 -1.57 -3.46
N TYR A 31 5.64 -0.31 -3.89
CA TYR A 31 4.51 0.59 -4.10
C TYR A 31 3.81 0.39 -5.45
N SER A 32 4.50 -0.15 -6.47
CA SER A 32 3.92 -0.37 -7.81
C SER A 32 2.95 -1.56 -7.85
N VAL A 33 3.21 -2.63 -7.07
CA VAL A 33 2.36 -3.84 -7.06
C VAL A 33 1.06 -3.61 -6.28
N GLU A 34 1.07 -2.77 -5.25
CA GLU A 34 -0.11 -2.47 -4.42
C GLU A 34 -1.04 -1.41 -5.05
N GLU A 35 -0.53 -0.60 -6.00
CA GLU A 35 -1.29 0.44 -6.70
C GLU A 35 -2.52 -0.10 -7.45
N SER A 36 -2.40 -1.32 -7.99
CA SER A 36 -3.45 -1.93 -8.80
C SER A 36 -4.65 -2.41 -7.98
N THR A 37 -4.44 -2.92 -6.77
CA THR A 37 -5.49 -3.62 -6.01
C THR A 37 -6.44 -2.67 -5.29
N GLY A 38 -5.91 -1.65 -4.61
CA GLY A 38 -6.72 -0.65 -3.90
C GLY A 38 -7.61 0.14 -4.86
N ARG A 39 -7.01 0.65 -5.95
CA ARG A 39 -7.72 1.40 -7.00
C ARG A 39 -8.82 0.59 -7.69
N LYS A 40 -8.53 -0.64 -8.13
CA LYS A 40 -9.54 -1.50 -8.77
C LYS A 40 -10.71 -1.78 -7.82
N SER A 41 -10.41 -2.09 -6.56
CA SER A 41 -11.43 -2.39 -5.56
C SER A 41 -12.33 -1.19 -5.29
N TYR A 42 -11.75 0.00 -5.16
CA TYR A 42 -12.50 1.24 -5.00
C TYR A 42 -13.45 1.52 -6.18
N LEU A 43 -12.99 1.30 -7.42
CA LEU A 43 -13.82 1.45 -8.62
C LEU A 43 -14.98 0.45 -8.69
N ILE A 44 -14.74 -0.80 -8.27
CA ILE A 44 -15.78 -1.83 -8.17
C ILE A 44 -16.88 -1.37 -7.19
N ILE A 45 -16.48 -0.91 -6.00
CA ILE A 45 -17.43 -0.44 -4.98
C ILE A 45 -18.21 0.78 -5.47
N GLY A 46 -17.53 1.76 -6.09
CA GLY A 46 -18.18 2.93 -6.65
C GLY A 46 -19.19 2.57 -7.75
N THR A 47 -18.86 1.59 -8.59
CA THR A 47 -19.79 1.07 -9.62
C THR A 47 -20.99 0.37 -8.99
N ALA A 48 -20.77 -0.46 -7.96
CA ALA A 48 -21.84 -1.12 -7.22
C ALA A 48 -22.77 -0.08 -6.54
N TYR A 49 -22.21 0.99 -5.97
CA TYR A 49 -22.98 2.09 -5.39
C TYR A 49 -23.86 2.79 -6.43
N LEU A 50 -23.31 3.13 -7.59
CA LEU A 50 -24.07 3.75 -8.69
C LEU A 50 -25.19 2.84 -9.23
N LYS A 51 -25.05 1.52 -9.09
CA LYS A 51 -26.08 0.53 -9.46
C LYS A 51 -27.10 0.25 -8.34
N GLY A 52 -26.96 0.89 -7.18
CA GLY A 52 -27.80 0.62 -6.00
C GLY A 52 -27.51 -0.71 -5.30
N GLN A 53 -26.37 -1.34 -5.60
CA GLN A 53 -25.93 -2.63 -5.04
C GLN A 53 -25.06 -2.47 -3.78
N ALA A 54 -24.48 -1.28 -3.57
CA ALA A 54 -23.78 -0.92 -2.34
C ALA A 54 -24.52 0.21 -1.61
N THR A 55 -24.45 0.21 -0.28
CA THR A 55 -25.04 1.25 0.57
C THR A 55 -24.18 2.51 0.62
N ALA A 56 -24.76 3.62 1.06
CA ALA A 56 -24.02 4.87 1.32
C ALA A 56 -22.90 4.66 2.36
N ASP A 57 -23.14 3.86 3.40
CA ASP A 57 -22.14 3.55 4.43
C ASP A 57 -20.96 2.75 3.87
N GLN A 58 -21.23 1.79 2.98
CA GLN A 58 -20.18 1.04 2.28
C GLN A 58 -19.34 1.97 1.40
N MET A 59 -19.97 2.90 0.68
CA MET A 59 -19.24 3.88 -0.13
C MET A 59 -18.43 4.86 0.73
N ALA A 60 -18.99 5.33 1.86
CA ALA A 60 -18.28 6.20 2.80
C ALA A 60 -17.05 5.50 3.42
N LYS A 61 -17.19 4.23 3.80
CA LYS A 61 -16.08 3.39 4.26
C LYS A 61 -15.02 3.23 3.17
N ALA A 62 -15.42 2.92 1.93
CA ALA A 62 -14.51 2.78 0.81
C ALA A 62 -13.73 4.08 0.55
N ARG A 63 -14.40 5.23 0.62
CA ARG A 63 -13.77 6.54 0.46
C ARG A 63 -12.72 6.81 1.54
N SER A 64 -13.07 6.60 2.81
CA SER A 64 -12.13 6.79 3.92
C SER A 64 -10.88 5.89 3.78
N LEU A 65 -11.07 4.64 3.39
CA LEU A 65 -9.96 3.71 3.13
C LEU A 65 -9.09 4.16 1.96
N TYR A 66 -9.70 4.65 0.88
CA TYR A 66 -8.99 5.09 -0.31
C TYR A 66 -8.23 6.40 -0.09
N ASP A 67 -8.79 7.34 0.69
CA ASP A 67 -8.13 8.59 1.05
C ASP A 67 -6.88 8.31 1.89
N ALA A 68 -6.97 7.41 2.88
CA ALA A 68 -5.82 7.00 3.71
C ALA A 68 -4.74 6.28 2.89
N TYR A 69 -5.17 5.40 1.98
CA TYR A 69 -4.30 4.70 1.03
C TYR A 69 -3.53 5.69 0.15
N PHE A 70 -4.24 6.64 -0.47
CA PHE A 70 -3.65 7.61 -1.39
C PHE A 70 -2.67 8.53 -0.67
N GLU A 71 -3.02 9.00 0.54
CA GLU A 71 -2.13 9.84 1.33
C GLU A 71 -0.85 9.12 1.76
N ALA A 72 -0.93 7.83 2.12
CA ALA A 72 0.25 7.02 2.43
C ALA A 72 1.15 6.81 1.20
N GLN A 73 0.56 6.56 0.02
CA GLN A 73 1.31 6.48 -1.23
C GLN A 73 1.99 7.81 -1.58
N ARG A 74 1.27 8.93 -1.45
CA ARG A 74 1.81 10.27 -1.72
C ARG A 74 3.05 10.54 -0.88
N ARG A 75 3.00 10.28 0.42
CA ARG A 75 4.14 10.47 1.35
C ARG A 75 5.31 9.55 1.01
N ALA A 76 5.04 8.30 0.66
CA ALA A 76 6.08 7.38 0.23
C ALA A 76 6.77 7.85 -1.05
N HIS A 77 5.99 8.35 -2.02
CA HIS A 77 6.52 8.88 -3.27
C HIS A 77 7.41 10.12 -3.04
N GLU A 78 7.05 10.98 -2.08
CA GLU A 78 7.90 12.11 -1.67
C GLU A 78 9.24 11.64 -1.11
N ASP A 79 9.25 10.67 -0.18
CA ASP A 79 10.47 10.11 0.40
C ASP A 79 11.35 9.39 -0.65
N LEU A 80 10.73 8.67 -1.61
CA LEU A 80 11.43 7.99 -2.71
C LEU A 80 12.01 8.99 -3.72
N THR A 81 11.26 10.03 -4.08
CA THR A 81 11.73 11.10 -5.00
C THR A 81 12.90 11.87 -4.38
N ALA A 82 12.82 12.18 -3.09
CA ALA A 82 13.93 12.78 -2.36
C ALA A 82 15.15 11.85 -2.37
N ALA A 83 14.96 10.54 -2.14
CA ALA A 83 16.06 9.58 -2.15
C ALA A 83 16.72 9.48 -3.54
N ARG A 84 15.91 9.50 -4.60
CA ARG A 84 16.41 9.47 -5.98
C ARG A 84 17.25 10.69 -6.35
N THR A 85 16.88 11.85 -5.80
CA THR A 85 17.62 13.12 -6.00
C THR A 85 18.95 13.14 -5.23
N GLU A 86 18.98 12.50 -4.05
CA GLU A 86 20.09 12.52 -3.10
C GLU A 86 21.07 11.31 -3.27
N GLY A 87 20.68 10.29 -4.05
CA GLY A 87 21.48 9.08 -4.32
C GLY A 87 21.18 7.90 -3.39
N ASP A 88 21.71 6.71 -3.69
CA ASP A 88 21.33 5.44 -3.03
C ASP A 88 21.45 5.41 -1.50
N THR A 89 22.39 6.16 -0.90
CA THR A 89 22.56 6.26 0.56
C THR A 89 21.52 7.14 1.24
N ALA A 90 20.72 7.89 0.48
CA ALA A 90 19.72 8.79 1.01
C ALA A 90 18.54 8.08 1.69
N LEU A 91 18.36 6.79 1.42
CA LEU A 91 17.43 5.96 2.19
C LEU A 91 17.84 5.84 3.66
N ASP A 92 19.14 5.96 3.98
CA ASP A 92 19.65 5.95 5.35
C ASP A 92 19.44 7.30 6.09
N ALA A 93 18.86 8.31 5.42
CA ALA A 93 18.50 9.55 6.09
C ALA A 93 17.58 9.28 7.31
N PRO A 94 17.78 9.97 8.45
CA PRO A 94 17.09 9.65 9.69
C PRO A 94 15.57 9.52 9.53
N GLY A 95 15.03 8.35 9.90
CA GLY A 95 13.60 8.07 9.91
C GLY A 95 12.97 7.76 8.55
N ARG A 96 13.73 7.79 7.43
CA ARG A 96 13.14 7.62 6.08
C ARG A 96 12.69 6.18 5.84
N ARG A 97 13.50 5.19 6.19
CA ARG A 97 13.12 3.76 6.10
C ARG A 97 11.91 3.45 6.97
N GLU A 98 11.86 3.99 8.18
CA GLU A 98 10.74 3.80 9.09
C GLU A 98 9.45 4.39 8.52
N ARG A 99 9.50 5.61 7.95
CA ARG A 99 8.33 6.22 7.29
C ARG A 99 7.86 5.42 6.09
N LEU A 100 8.78 4.96 5.23
CA LEU A 100 8.44 4.10 4.11
C LEU A 100 7.78 2.80 4.59
N ALA A 101 8.34 2.11 5.59
CA ALA A 101 7.75 0.90 6.13
C ALA A 101 6.34 1.14 6.72
N VAL A 102 6.14 2.24 7.44
CA VAL A 102 4.81 2.62 7.98
C VAL A 102 3.82 2.90 6.86
N ASN A 103 4.21 3.68 5.85
CA ASN A 103 3.35 4.01 4.71
C ASN A 103 3.00 2.74 3.91
N ALA A 104 3.95 1.85 3.68
CA ALA A 104 3.69 0.56 3.02
C ALA A 104 2.65 -0.27 3.79
N ALA A 105 2.80 -0.39 5.12
CA ALA A 105 1.83 -1.10 5.94
C ALA A 105 0.40 -0.52 5.86
N VAL A 106 0.28 0.81 5.78
CA VAL A 106 -1.02 1.49 5.58
C VAL A 106 -1.60 1.17 4.20
N VAL A 107 -0.79 1.27 3.14
CA VAL A 107 -1.19 0.97 1.76
C VAL A 107 -1.69 -0.48 1.66
N THR A 108 -0.93 -1.46 2.16
CA THR A 108 -1.33 -2.88 2.18
C THR A 108 -2.65 -3.08 2.91
N ARG A 109 -2.77 -2.54 4.13
CA ARG A 109 -3.99 -2.70 4.94
C ARG A 109 -5.22 -2.14 4.22
N CYS A 110 -5.13 -0.91 3.73
CA CYS A 110 -6.24 -0.27 3.04
C CYS A 110 -6.62 -1.01 1.76
N ALA A 111 -5.65 -1.50 0.98
CA ALA A 111 -5.91 -2.30 -0.22
C ALA A 111 -6.63 -3.61 0.11
N VAL A 112 -6.24 -4.31 1.18
CA VAL A 112 -6.90 -5.53 1.64
C VAL A 112 -8.34 -5.26 2.11
N GLU A 113 -8.55 -4.20 2.90
CA GLU A 113 -9.89 -3.85 3.37
C GLU A 113 -10.82 -3.42 2.22
N LEU A 114 -10.30 -2.67 1.25
CA LEU A 114 -11.03 -2.32 0.03
C LEU A 114 -11.38 -3.56 -0.80
N ALA A 115 -10.45 -4.51 -0.96
CA ALA A 115 -10.70 -5.74 -1.70
C ALA A 115 -11.75 -6.63 -1.03
N ALA A 116 -11.74 -6.70 0.31
CA ALA A 116 -12.76 -7.40 1.08
C ALA A 116 -14.14 -6.76 0.88
N LEU A 117 -14.23 -5.43 0.99
CA LEU A 117 -15.48 -4.70 0.77
C LEU A 117 -15.99 -4.84 -0.67
N ALA A 118 -15.10 -4.80 -1.66
CA ALA A 118 -15.45 -5.04 -3.06
C ALA A 118 -16.06 -6.42 -3.28
N LYS A 119 -15.53 -7.46 -2.61
CA LYS A 119 -16.14 -8.81 -2.62
C LYS A 119 -17.48 -8.86 -1.91
N GLU A 120 -17.72 -8.04 -0.88
CA GLU A 120 -19.01 -8.02 -0.19
C GLU A 120 -20.13 -7.42 -1.05
N VAL A 121 -19.84 -6.34 -1.77
CA VAL A 121 -20.84 -5.60 -2.59
C VAL A 121 -21.10 -6.21 -3.97
N THR A 122 -20.34 -7.24 -4.37
CA THR A 122 -20.47 -7.92 -5.67
C THR A 122 -20.98 -9.36 -5.57
N LYS A 123 -21.43 -9.80 -4.38
CA LYS A 123 -22.16 -11.05 -4.18
C LYS A 123 -23.57 -10.95 -4.74
#